data_AF-K1T877-F1
#
_entry.id   AF-K1T877-F1
#
_cell.length_a   1.000
_cell.length_b   1.000
_cell.length_c   1.000
_cell.angle_alpha   90.00
_cell.angle_beta   90.00
_cell.angle_gamma   90.00
#
_symmetry.space_group_name_H-M   'P 1'
#
loop_
_entity.id
_entity.type
_entity.pdbx_description
1 polymer ?
#
loop_
_entity_poly.entity_id
_entity_poly.type
_entity_poly.pdbx_seq_one_letter_code
_entity_poly.pdbx_strand_id
1 'polypeptide(L)'
;KWTYESEYGTLDITINRSKPEKDPRDIAAAKLQKKSAYPQCHLCVENMGFAGHQAHPARQNLRPVKLNINSQDWFMQYSPYGYYNEHCIVFNKQHISMTINAQVFNKLFDFC
;
A
#
# COMPACT_ATOMS: atom_id res chain seq x y z
N LYS A 1 9.09 -0.89 20.50
CA LYS A 1 10.27 -1.12 19.67
C LYS A 1 10.90 -2.42 20.15
N TRP A 2 11.13 -3.37 19.27
CA TRP A 2 11.70 -4.69 19.58
C TRP A 2 12.81 -4.96 18.58
N THR A 3 13.97 -5.42 19.04
CA THR A 3 15.14 -5.67 18.20
C THR A 3 15.63 -7.10 18.37
N TYR A 4 16.12 -7.72 17.29
CA TYR A 4 16.69 -9.06 17.29
C TYR A 4 17.93 -9.13 16.42
N GLU A 5 19.02 -9.67 16.97
CA GLU A 5 20.24 -9.91 16.22
C GLU A 5 20.09 -11.18 15.38
N SER A 6 20.11 -11.03 14.06
CA SER A 6 20.08 -12.12 13.10
C SER A 6 21.41 -12.25 12.37
N GLU A 7 21.63 -13.37 11.68
CA GLU A 7 22.80 -13.60 10.83
C GLU A 7 22.94 -12.57 9.68
N TYR A 8 21.86 -11.86 9.36
CA TYR A 8 21.79 -10.84 8.30
C TYR A 8 21.78 -9.40 8.83
N GLY A 9 21.99 -9.21 10.13
CA GLY A 9 21.96 -7.91 10.81
C GLY A 9 20.82 -7.77 11.82
N THR A 10 20.71 -6.60 12.43
CA THR A 10 19.70 -6.32 13.46
C THR A 10 18.31 -6.09 12.85
N LEU A 11 17.38 -6.98 13.13
CA LEU A 11 15.97 -6.80 12.82
C LEU A 11 15.34 -5.84 13.82
N ASP A 12 14.76 -4.73 13.35
CA ASP A 12 14.06 -3.73 14.18
C ASP A 12 12.56 -3.72 13.85
N ILE A 13 11.72 -4.03 14.83
CA ILE A 13 10.26 -4.03 14.72
C ILE A 13 9.68 -2.90 15.57
N THR A 14 8.97 -1.99 14.91
CA THR A 14 8.25 -0.89 15.56
C THR A 14 6.76 -0.94 15.22
N ILE A 15 5.90 -0.68 16.21
CA ILE A 15 4.46 -0.49 15.99
C ILE A 15 4.18 1.00 16.17
N ASN A 16 3.89 1.69 15.08
CA ASN A 16 3.43 3.06 15.15
C ASN A 16 1.96 3.07 15.57
N ARG A 17 1.68 3.47 16.82
CA ARG A 17 0.31 3.56 17.36
C ARG A 17 -0.42 4.84 16.92
N SER A 18 0.29 5.76 16.30
CA SER A 18 -0.21 7.05 15.88
C SER A 18 -0.26 7.11 14.35
N LYS A 19 -1.44 7.36 13.79
CA LYS A 19 -1.55 8.05 12.49
C LYS A 19 -1.87 9.52 12.80
N PRO A 20 -0.87 10.38 13.04
CA PRO A 20 -1.12 11.81 13.20
C PRO A 20 -1.30 12.52 11.84
N GLU A 21 -1.10 11.81 10.72
CA GLU A 21 -0.92 12.48 9.42
C GLU A 21 -2.20 13.03 8.77
N LYS A 22 -3.39 12.74 9.30
CA LYS A 22 -4.62 13.33 8.76
C LYS A 22 -5.40 14.00 9.88
N ASP A 23 -5.51 15.33 9.77
CA ASP A 23 -6.36 16.11 10.65
C ASP A 23 -7.81 15.55 10.55
N PRO A 24 -8.54 15.42 11.66
CA PRO A 24 -9.96 15.04 11.63
C PRO A 24 -10.80 15.87 10.64
N ARG A 25 -10.42 17.13 10.43
CA ARG A 25 -11.02 18.03 9.42
C ARG A 25 -10.75 17.56 8.00
N ASP A 26 -9.53 17.10 7.71
CA ASP A 26 -9.18 16.56 6.39
C ASP A 26 -9.90 15.23 6.13
N ILE A 27 -10.11 14.41 7.18
CA ILE A 27 -10.91 13.17 7.09
C ILE A 27 -12.38 13.51 6.78
N ALA A 28 -12.94 14.51 7.46
CA ALA A 28 -14.31 14.96 7.23
C ALA A 28 -14.50 15.57 5.83
N ALA A 29 -13.55 16.42 5.39
CA ALA A 29 -13.54 17.03 4.07
C ALA A 29 -13.41 15.97 2.96
N ALA A 30 -12.50 15.00 3.10
CA ALA A 30 -12.33 13.91 2.15
C ALA A 30 -13.58 13.00 2.06
N LYS A 31 -14.35 12.88 3.14
CA LYS A 31 -15.62 12.12 3.16
C LYS A 31 -16.71 12.82 2.35
N LEU A 32 -16.70 14.16 2.27
CA LEU A 32 -17.67 14.98 1.53
C LEU A 32 -17.32 15.14 0.05
N GLN A 33 -16.07 14.91 -0.34
CA GLN A 33 -15.66 14.97 -1.73
C GLN A 33 -16.24 13.81 -2.53
N LYS A 34 -16.76 14.12 -3.74
CA LYS A 34 -17.14 13.10 -4.72
C LYS A 34 -15.90 12.26 -5.02
N LYS A 35 -15.92 10.99 -4.63
CA LYS A 35 -14.86 10.03 -4.96
C LYS A 35 -14.68 10.00 -6.48
N SER A 36 -13.43 10.06 -6.94
CA SER A 36 -13.11 9.80 -8.34
C SER A 36 -13.69 8.44 -8.72
N ALA A 37 -14.34 8.36 -9.88
CA ALA A 37 -14.85 7.09 -10.38
C ALA A 37 -13.69 6.14 -10.77
N TYR A 38 -12.52 6.70 -11.15
CA TYR A 38 -11.40 5.94 -11.65
C TYR A 38 -10.08 6.76 -11.67
N PRO A 39 -8.96 6.23 -11.16
CA PRO A 39 -8.83 5.09 -10.25
C PRO A 39 -9.49 5.39 -8.89
N GLN A 40 -10.01 4.34 -8.22
CA GLN A 40 -10.74 4.51 -6.95
C GLN A 40 -9.85 4.98 -5.78
N CYS A 41 -8.57 4.62 -5.79
CA CYS A 41 -7.54 5.14 -4.89
C CYS A 41 -6.15 5.09 -5.54
N HIS A 42 -5.14 5.62 -4.87
CA HIS A 42 -3.76 5.68 -5.38
C HIS A 42 -3.02 4.34 -5.43
N LEU A 43 -3.56 3.29 -4.79
CA LEU A 43 -2.98 1.95 -4.76
C LEU A 43 -3.70 0.98 -5.70
N CYS A 44 -4.75 1.39 -6.41
CA CYS A 44 -5.41 0.49 -7.34
C CYS A 44 -4.51 0.20 -8.54
N VAL A 45 -4.60 -1.01 -9.10
CA VAL A 45 -3.79 -1.44 -10.26
C VAL A 45 -4.02 -0.55 -11.49
N GLU A 46 -5.21 0.05 -11.59
CA GLU A 46 -5.64 1.03 -12.59
C GLU A 46 -4.73 2.26 -12.67
N ASN A 47 -3.92 2.52 -11.64
CA ASN A 47 -2.92 3.58 -11.68
C ASN A 47 -1.75 3.25 -12.62
N MET A 48 -1.50 1.98 -12.94
CA MET A 48 -0.44 1.56 -13.85
C MET A 48 -0.71 2.16 -15.24
N GLY A 49 0.16 3.06 -15.70
CA GLY A 49 -0.03 3.72 -17.00
C GLY A 49 -1.01 4.90 -16.99
N PHE A 50 -1.57 5.27 -15.84
CA PHE A 50 -2.58 6.34 -15.77
C PHE A 50 -1.97 7.71 -16.06
N ALA A 51 -2.52 8.42 -17.06
CA ALA A 51 -2.02 9.73 -17.50
C ALA A 51 -2.21 10.84 -16.46
N GLY A 52 -3.13 10.66 -15.51
CA GLY A 52 -3.48 11.68 -14.53
C GLY A 52 -4.51 12.69 -15.06
N HIS A 53 -5.10 13.44 -14.14
CA HIS A 53 -5.92 14.61 -14.38
C HIS A 53 -5.82 15.55 -13.17
N GLN A 54 -6.51 16.69 -13.20
CA GLN A 54 -6.41 17.74 -12.19
C GLN A 54 -6.60 17.28 -10.72
N ALA A 55 -7.36 16.20 -10.50
CA ALA A 55 -7.64 15.67 -9.16
C ALA A 55 -6.95 14.32 -8.87
N HIS A 56 -6.21 13.75 -9.83
CA HIS A 56 -5.51 12.48 -9.64
C HIS A 56 -4.17 12.48 -10.39
N PRO A 57 -3.04 12.35 -9.70
CA PRO A 57 -1.73 12.55 -10.31
C PRO A 57 -1.40 11.47 -11.35
N ALA A 58 -0.55 11.84 -12.31
CA ALA A 58 -0.03 10.91 -13.30
C ALA A 58 0.78 9.79 -12.63
N ARG A 59 0.64 8.56 -13.17
CA ARG A 59 1.28 7.34 -12.68
C ARG A 59 1.78 6.46 -13.84
N GLN A 60 2.07 7.09 -14.98
CA GLN A 60 2.53 6.43 -16.21
C GLN A 60 3.81 5.60 -16.01
N ASN A 61 4.67 5.99 -15.07
CA ASN A 61 5.93 5.32 -14.79
C ASN A 61 5.81 4.20 -13.74
N LEU A 62 4.64 3.99 -13.13
CA LEU A 62 4.46 2.85 -12.26
C LEU A 62 4.66 1.56 -13.08
N ARG A 63 5.54 0.69 -12.58
CA ARG A 63 5.78 -0.66 -13.11
C ARG A 63 5.60 -1.70 -11.99
N PRO A 64 4.36 -1.93 -11.51
CA PRO A 64 4.10 -2.99 -10.54
C PRO A 64 4.42 -4.37 -11.12
N VAL A 65 5.09 -5.19 -10.32
CA VAL A 65 5.36 -6.61 -10.61
C VAL A 65 4.20 -7.44 -10.10
N LYS A 66 3.69 -8.35 -10.94
CA LYS A 66 2.60 -9.25 -10.56
C LYS A 66 3.13 -10.33 -9.61
N LEU A 67 2.40 -10.58 -8.54
CA LEU A 67 2.64 -11.65 -7.57
C LEU A 67 1.40 -12.56 -7.48
N ASN A 68 1.62 -13.81 -7.09
CA ASN A 68 0.54 -14.70 -6.65
C ASN A 68 0.71 -14.92 -5.15
N ILE A 69 -0.29 -14.53 -4.36
CA ILE A 69 -0.27 -14.68 -2.89
C ILE A 69 -1.61 -15.26 -2.47
N ASN A 70 -1.55 -16.40 -1.79
CA ASN A 70 -2.65 -17.22 -1.33
C ASN A 70 -3.63 -17.52 -2.48
N SER A 71 -3.10 -17.92 -3.64
CA SER A 71 -3.84 -18.14 -4.89
C SER A 71 -4.60 -16.92 -5.43
N GLN A 72 -4.24 -15.71 -5.02
CA GLN A 72 -4.84 -14.45 -5.49
C GLN A 72 -3.81 -13.62 -6.27
N ASP A 73 -4.28 -12.78 -7.21
CA ASP A 73 -3.44 -11.82 -7.91
C ASP A 73 -3.11 -10.62 -6.99
N TRP A 74 -1.82 -10.37 -6.78
CA TRP A 74 -1.28 -9.21 -6.08
C TRP A 74 -0.28 -8.48 -6.95
N PHE A 75 0.09 -7.27 -6.54
CA PHE A 75 1.09 -6.47 -7.21
C PHE A 75 2.06 -5.86 -6.19
N MET A 76 3.32 -5.81 -6.55
CA MET A 76 4.37 -5.15 -5.79
C MET A 76 4.94 -3.99 -6.58
N GLN A 77 5.14 -2.84 -5.94
CA GLN A 77 5.86 -1.72 -6.54
C GLN A 77 6.76 -1.05 -5.52
N TYR A 78 7.78 -0.34 -5.99
CA TYR A 78 8.49 0.60 -5.13
C TYR A 78 7.56 1.75 -4.72
N SER A 79 7.65 2.13 -3.46
CA SER A 79 6.99 3.31 -2.93
C SER A 79 7.56 4.55 -3.59
N PRO A 80 6.73 5.54 -3.98
CA PRO A 80 7.24 6.83 -4.43
C PRO A 80 7.89 7.63 -3.29
N TYR A 81 7.72 7.20 -2.04
CA TYR A 81 8.29 7.87 -0.86
C TYR A 81 9.58 7.15 -0.43
N GLY A 82 10.71 7.79 -0.68
CA GLY A 82 12.07 7.27 -0.45
C GLY A 82 12.53 7.26 1.01
N TYR A 83 11.66 6.84 1.94
CA TYR A 83 12.04 6.71 3.36
C TYR A 83 13.13 5.65 3.57
N TYR A 84 13.15 4.63 2.72
CA TYR A 84 14.13 3.54 2.75
C TYR A 84 14.59 3.22 1.33
N ASN A 85 15.83 2.74 1.19
CA ASN A 85 16.42 2.41 -0.10
C ASN A 85 15.62 1.32 -0.84
N GLU A 86 15.13 0.33 -0.09
CA GLU A 86 14.29 -0.77 -0.59
C GLU A 86 12.88 -0.70 -0.01
N HIS A 87 12.16 0.38 -0.30
CA HIS A 87 10.79 0.56 0.17
C HIS A 87 9.78 0.05 -0.86
N CYS A 88 9.23 -1.14 -0.65
CA CYS A 88 8.19 -1.74 -1.49
C CYS A 88 6.81 -1.72 -0.85
N ILE A 89 5.78 -1.66 -1.70
CA ILE A 89 4.37 -1.77 -1.32
C ILE A 89 3.79 -2.96 -2.07
N VAL A 90 3.14 -3.86 -1.33
CA VAL A 90 2.40 -5.00 -1.89
C VAL A 90 0.91 -4.75 -1.68
N PHE A 91 0.11 -4.86 -2.75
CA PHE A 91 -1.31 -4.55 -2.74
C PHE A 91 -2.12 -5.52 -3.60
N ASN A 92 -3.38 -5.72 -3.21
CA ASN A 92 -4.29 -6.65 -3.89
C ASN A 92 -4.72 -6.08 -5.24
N LYS A 93 -4.90 -6.95 -6.26
CA LYS A 93 -5.46 -6.54 -7.56
C LYS A 93 -6.83 -5.87 -7.43
N GLN A 94 -7.68 -6.37 -6.52
CA GLN A 94 -9.02 -5.86 -6.31
C GLN A 94 -9.03 -4.76 -5.25
N HIS A 95 -9.79 -3.68 -5.53
CA HIS A 95 -10.07 -2.66 -4.52
C HIS A 95 -11.11 -3.17 -3.53
N ILE A 96 -10.63 -3.72 -2.41
CA ILE A 96 -11.47 -4.22 -1.31
C ILE A 96 -11.09 -3.55 0.00
N SER A 97 -12.06 -3.44 0.91
CA SER A 97 -11.81 -2.93 2.26
C SER A 97 -10.77 -3.79 2.98
N MET A 98 -9.83 -3.15 3.67
CA MET A 98 -8.88 -3.84 4.52
C MET A 98 -9.60 -4.48 5.71
N THR A 99 -9.43 -5.79 5.86
CA THR A 99 -9.98 -6.58 6.95
C THR A 99 -8.85 -7.36 7.61
N ILE A 100 -8.71 -7.23 8.93
CA ILE A 100 -7.77 -8.03 9.73
C ILE A 100 -8.52 -9.25 10.23
N ASN A 101 -8.14 -10.43 9.74
CA ASN A 101 -8.67 -11.72 10.17
C ASN A 101 -7.57 -12.79 10.02
N ALA A 102 -7.89 -14.05 10.33
CA ALA A 102 -6.92 -15.15 10.27
C ALA A 102 -6.23 -15.30 8.89
N GLN A 103 -6.89 -14.92 7.79
CA GLN A 103 -6.31 -14.99 6.44
C GLN A 103 -5.15 -14.02 6.23
N VAL A 104 -5.01 -12.99 7.07
CA VAL A 104 -3.85 -12.08 7.01
C VAL A 104 -2.55 -12.84 7.23
N PHE A 105 -2.52 -13.78 8.17
CA PHE A 105 -1.32 -14.58 8.44
C PHE A 105 -0.97 -15.47 7.26
N ASN A 106 -1.96 -16.14 6.65
CA ASN A 106 -1.74 -16.95 5.44
C ASN A 106 -1.13 -16.13 4.30
N LYS A 107 -1.65 -14.92 4.06
CA LYS A 107 -1.15 -14.02 3.02
C LYS A 107 0.25 -13.49 3.34
N LEU A 108 0.51 -13.19 4.61
CA LEU A 108 1.81 -12.69 5.04
C LEU A 108 2.89 -13.76 4.91
N PHE A 109 2.60 -14.99 5.33
CA PHE A 109 3.54 -16.10 5.25
C PHE A 109 3.74 -16.64 3.83
N ASP A 110 2.76 -16.51 2.94
CA ASP A 110 2.93 -16.92 1.54
C ASP A 110 3.72 -15.88 0.71
N PHE A 111 3.80 -14.63 1.19
CA PHE A 111 4.67 -13.63 0.59
C PHE A 111 6.14 -13.78 1.02
N CYS A 112 6.39 -14.28 2.23
CA CYS A 112 7.71 -14.38 2.86
C CYS A 112 8.39 -15.73 2.61
#